data_AF-A0A1V0PS95-F1
#
_entry.id   AF-A0A1V0PS95-F1
#
_cell.length_a   1.000
_cell.length_b   1.000
_cell.length_c   1.000
_cell.angle_alpha   90.00
_cell.angle_beta   90.00
_cell.angle_gamma   90.00
#
_symmetry.space_group_name_H-M   'P 1'
#
loop_
_entity.id
_entity.type
_entity.pdbx_description
1 polymer ?
#
loop_
_entity_poly.entity_id
_entity_poly.type
_entity_poly.pdbx_seq_one_letter_code
_entity_poly.pdbx_strand_id
1 'polypeptide(L)'
;MVFALLLWRVVIPDQVDTADYGWMRPRTLPLILAAALAIGGALLVAFPTARPVTASAGPALRLGGVLVLAAAGAWAIGTFGFVASAWGVALGLSLLLGERRWAWLVGVSVAVPAAIWLTVSVLLHRPLP
;
A
#
# COMPACT_ATOMS: atom_id res chain seq x y z
N MET A 1 -2.54 5.14 16.97
CA MET A 1 -3.60 6.17 16.84
C MET A 1 -3.10 7.52 16.32
N VAL A 2 -2.02 8.08 16.88
CA VAL A 2 -1.43 9.36 16.39
C VAL A 2 -1.16 9.33 14.89
N PHE A 3 -0.56 8.25 14.38
CA PHE A 3 -0.31 8.08 12.95
C PHE A 3 -1.59 8.13 12.09
N ALA A 4 -2.66 7.47 12.51
CA ALA A 4 -3.93 7.49 11.79
C ALA A 4 -4.58 8.89 11.77
N LEU A 5 -4.46 9.65 12.86
CA LEU A 5 -4.93 11.04 12.93
C LEU A 5 -4.12 11.95 12.01
N LEU A 6 -2.79 11.79 11.97
CA LEU A 6 -1.92 12.51 11.05
C LEU A 6 -2.27 12.22 9.59
N LEU A 7 -2.51 10.95 9.24
CA LEU A 7 -2.96 10.57 7.91
C LEU A 7 -4.30 11.27 7.56
N TRP A 8 -5.29 11.20 8.46
CA TRP A 8 -6.62 11.74 8.21
C TRP A 8 -6.66 13.25 8.03
N ARG A 9 -5.90 13.99 8.86
CA ARG A 9 -5.97 15.45 8.96
C ARG A 9 -4.96 16.18 8.09
N VAL A 10 -3.80 15.59 7.82
CA VAL A 10 -2.68 16.28 7.17
C VAL A 10 -2.36 15.63 5.83
N VAL A 11 -2.01 14.34 5.83
CA VAL A 11 -1.47 13.69 4.61
C VAL A 11 -2.53 13.48 3.54
N ILE A 12 -3.68 12.90 3.89
CA ILE A 12 -4.74 12.59 2.91
C ILE A 12 -5.32 13.86 2.26
N PRO A 13 -5.63 14.94 2.99
CA PRO A 13 -6.12 16.17 2.36
C PRO A 13 -5.11 16.84 1.42
N ASP A 14 -3.82 16.72 1.70
CA ASP A 14 -2.74 17.35 0.92
C ASP A 14 -2.38 16.57 -0.34
N GLN A 15 -2.49 15.24 -0.29
CA GLN A 15 -1.99 14.34 -1.34
C GLN A 15 -3.09 13.82 -2.30
N VAL A 16 -4.36 14.12 -2.03
CA VAL A 16 -5.48 13.61 -2.83
C VAL A 16 -6.18 14.77 -3.53
N ASP A 17 -6.22 14.69 -4.86
CA ASP A 17 -6.94 15.66 -5.69
C ASP A 17 -8.41 15.79 -5.27
N THR A 18 -8.93 17.01 -5.30
CA THR A 18 -10.33 17.34 -5.01
C THR A 18 -11.30 16.95 -6.14
N ALA A 19 -10.92 16.00 -6.99
CA ALA A 19 -11.77 15.53 -8.07
C ALA A 19 -13.05 14.88 -7.50
N ASP A 20 -14.18 15.57 -7.72
CA ASP A 20 -15.49 15.16 -7.21
C ASP A 20 -16.28 14.25 -8.18
N TYR A 21 -15.68 13.85 -9.30
CA TYR A 21 -16.33 13.01 -10.32
C TYR A 21 -15.95 11.52 -10.21
N GLY A 22 -16.93 10.64 -10.45
CA GLY A 22 -16.77 9.18 -10.42
C GLY A 22 -17.57 8.51 -9.29
N TRP A 23 -17.81 7.21 -9.42
CA TRP A 23 -18.60 6.42 -8.45
C TRP A 23 -17.95 6.33 -7.07
N MET A 24 -16.62 6.50 -7.01
CA MET A 24 -15.85 6.51 -5.77
C MET A 24 -14.86 7.67 -5.80
N ARG A 25 -14.95 8.55 -4.79
CA ARG A 25 -14.03 9.69 -4.68
C ARG A 25 -12.61 9.19 -4.37
N PRO A 26 -11.55 9.82 -4.93
CA PRO A 26 -10.16 9.43 -4.66
C PRO A 26 -9.82 9.38 -3.16
N ARG A 27 -10.49 10.22 -2.36
CA ARG A 27 -10.28 10.32 -0.91
C ARG A 27 -10.92 9.18 -0.10
N THR A 28 -11.86 8.43 -0.67
CA THR A 28 -12.66 7.45 0.08
C THR A 28 -11.80 6.30 0.61
N LEU A 29 -10.96 5.70 -0.24
CA LEU A 29 -10.11 4.57 0.15
C LEU A 29 -9.07 4.95 1.23
N PRO A 30 -8.28 6.03 1.08
CA PRO A 30 -7.35 6.45 2.13
C PRO A 30 -8.02 6.72 3.48
N LEU A 31 -9.22 7.33 3.49
CA LEU A 31 -9.95 7.59 4.73
C LEU A 31 -10.41 6.28 5.38
N ILE A 32 -10.95 5.32 4.63
CA ILE A 32 -11.36 4.03 5.18
C ILE A 32 -10.16 3.31 5.82
N LEU A 33 -9.00 3.31 5.16
CA LEU A 33 -7.78 2.71 5.70
C LEU A 33 -7.28 3.43 6.97
N ALA A 34 -7.30 4.76 6.98
CA ALA A 34 -6.95 5.54 8.17
C ALA A 34 -7.91 5.26 9.35
N ALA A 35 -9.22 5.14 9.09
CA ALA A 35 -10.19 4.73 10.10
C ALA A 35 -9.93 3.31 10.61
N ALA A 36 -9.68 2.35 9.72
CA ALA A 36 -9.36 0.98 10.11
C ALA A 36 -8.12 0.91 11.00
N LEU A 37 -7.06 1.66 10.69
CA LEU A 37 -5.87 1.78 11.52
C LEU A 37 -6.16 2.41 12.89
N ALA A 38 -7.01 3.45 12.94
CA ALA A 38 -7.41 4.08 14.19
C ALA A 38 -8.21 3.11 15.07
N ILE A 39 -9.21 2.43 14.51
CA ILE A 39 -10.07 1.46 15.20
C ILE A 39 -9.26 0.26 15.67
N GLY A 40 -8.46 -0.36 14.80
CA GLY A 40 -7.60 -1.49 15.16
C GLY A 40 -6.61 -1.12 16.26
N GLY A 41 -6.00 0.06 16.18
CA GLY A 41 -5.13 0.57 17.24
C GLY A 41 -5.86 0.80 18.57
N ALA A 42 -7.07 1.37 18.53
CA ALA A 42 -7.90 1.58 19.72
C ALA A 42 -8.30 0.24 20.37
N LEU A 43 -8.70 -0.75 19.55
CA LEU A 43 -9.04 -2.09 20.02
C LEU A 43 -7.85 -2.80 20.66
N LEU A 44 -6.64 -2.67 20.10
CA LEU A 44 -5.43 -3.24 20.70
C LEU A 44 -5.08 -2.62 22.06
N VAL A 45 -5.37 -1.33 22.25
CA VAL A 45 -5.18 -0.65 23.54
C VAL A 45 -6.26 -1.04 24.55
N ALA A 46 -7.52 -1.14 24.09
CA ALA A 46 -8.65 -1.51 24.94
C ALA A 46 -8.64 -3.00 25.35
N PHE A 47 -8.16 -3.87 24.45
CA PHE A 47 -8.09 -5.32 24.62
C PHE A 47 -6.65 -5.82 24.42
N PRO A 48 -5.73 -5.51 25.35
CA PRO A 48 -4.35 -5.94 25.24
C PRO A 48 -4.26 -7.47 25.29
N THR A 49 -3.44 -8.05 24.41
CA THR A 49 -3.21 -9.50 24.40
C THR A 49 -2.45 -9.90 25.67
N ALA A 50 -2.94 -10.91 26.40
CA ALA A 50 -2.37 -11.36 27.67
C ALA A 50 -0.98 -12.05 27.55
N ARG A 51 -0.52 -12.34 26.33
CA ARG A 51 0.81 -12.89 26.08
C ARG A 51 1.79 -11.75 25.85
N PRO A 52 2.90 -11.67 26.62
CA PRO A 52 3.98 -10.76 26.28
C PRO A 52 4.57 -11.19 24.94
N VAL A 53 4.20 -10.50 23.88
CA VAL A 53 4.87 -10.63 22.58
C VAL A 53 6.20 -9.92 22.74
N THR A 54 7.29 -10.68 22.81
CA THR A 54 8.62 -10.10 22.72
C THR A 54 8.71 -9.40 21.37
N ALA A 55 9.02 -8.10 21.39
CA ALA A 55 9.24 -7.33 20.18
C ALA A 55 10.48 -7.91 19.47
N SER A 56 10.26 -8.82 18.54
CA SER A 56 11.32 -9.40 17.74
C SER A 56 11.65 -8.43 16.60
N ALA A 57 12.93 -8.16 16.40
CA ALA A 57 13.39 -7.24 15.37
C ALA A 57 12.99 -7.71 13.95
N GLY A 58 12.88 -9.02 13.72
CA GLY A 58 12.57 -9.59 12.41
C GLY A 58 11.25 -9.09 11.79
N PRO A 59 10.10 -9.32 12.43
CA PRO A 59 8.80 -8.80 11.96
C PRO A 59 8.77 -7.27 11.83
N ALA A 60 9.39 -6.55 12.78
CA ALA A 60 9.46 -5.09 12.74
C ALA A 60 10.27 -4.59 11.53
N LEU A 61 11.41 -5.21 11.23
CA LEU A 61 12.24 -4.89 10.08
C LEU A 61 11.56 -5.24 8.76
N ARG A 62 10.83 -6.36 8.69
CA ARG A 62 10.04 -6.70 7.49
C ARG A 62 8.95 -5.67 7.23
N LEU A 63 8.22 -5.25 8.28
CA LEU A 63 7.23 -4.20 8.16
C LEU A 63 7.86 -2.87 7.72
N GLY A 64 9.02 -2.50 8.28
CA GLY A 64 9.79 -1.35 7.85
C GLY A 64 10.20 -1.44 6.37
N GLY A 65 10.67 -2.61 5.93
CA GLY A 65 11.00 -2.87 4.53
C GLY A 65 9.79 -2.70 3.60
N VAL A 66 8.61 -3.17 4.00
CA VAL A 66 7.37 -2.98 3.23
C VAL A 66 7.02 -1.49 3.10
N LEU A 67 7.16 -0.71 4.18
CA LEU A 67 6.91 0.73 4.14
C LEU A 67 7.91 1.47 3.25
N VAL A 68 9.20 1.16 3.36
CA VAL A 68 10.25 1.75 2.51
C VAL A 68 10.01 1.40 1.04
N LEU A 69 9.66 0.15 0.75
CA LEU A 69 9.38 -0.29 -0.61
C LEU A 69 8.12 0.39 -1.17
N ALA A 70 7.07 0.56 -0.36
CA ALA A 70 5.87 1.28 -0.77
C ALA A 70 6.17 2.76 -1.08
N ALA A 71 6.96 3.42 -0.24
CA ALA A 71 7.38 4.81 -0.45
C ALA A 71 8.27 4.95 -1.70
N ALA A 72 9.27 4.07 -1.85
CA ALA A 72 10.14 4.04 -3.02
C ALA A 72 9.35 3.74 -4.31
N GLY A 73 8.37 2.84 -4.22
CA GLY A 73 7.46 2.51 -5.32
C GLY A 73 6.59 3.69 -5.75
N ALA A 74 5.99 4.40 -4.78
CA ALA A 74 5.20 5.59 -5.07
C ALA A 74 6.05 6.69 -5.74
N TRP A 75 7.26 6.92 -5.23
CA TRP A 75 8.21 7.84 -5.83
C TRP A 75 8.66 7.40 -7.24
N ALA A 76 8.94 6.11 -7.42
CA ALA A 76 9.35 5.56 -8.71
C ALA A 76 8.24 5.68 -9.76
N ILE A 77 6.97 5.46 -9.40
CA ILE A 77 5.84 5.64 -10.32
C ILE A 77 5.81 7.07 -10.87
N GLY A 78 6.05 8.08 -10.01
CA GLY A 78 6.11 9.48 -10.45
C GLY A 78 7.31 9.82 -11.35
N THR A 79 8.36 8.99 -11.35
CA THR A 79 9.63 9.27 -12.06
C THR A 79 9.83 8.43 -13.31
N PHE A 80 9.53 7.12 -13.23
CA PHE A 80 9.78 6.12 -14.27
C PHE A 80 8.48 5.56 -14.88
N GLY A 81 7.33 5.98 -14.35
CA GLY A 81 6.02 5.49 -14.73
C GLY A 81 5.64 4.16 -14.08
N PHE A 82 4.36 3.82 -14.21
CA PHE A 82 3.70 2.69 -13.57
C PHE A 82 4.26 1.36 -14.05
N VAL A 83 4.42 1.20 -15.37
CA VAL A 83 4.80 -0.10 -15.95
C VAL A 83 6.21 -0.50 -15.56
N ALA A 84 7.17 0.41 -15.39
CA ALA A 84 8.50 0.02 -14.91
C ALA A 84 8.49 -0.23 -13.39
N SER A 85 7.83 0.65 -12.64
CA SER A 85 7.88 0.67 -11.18
C SER A 85 7.09 -0.48 -10.55
N ALA A 86 5.92 -0.80 -11.09
CA ALA A 86 5.00 -1.76 -10.49
C ALA A 86 5.58 -3.18 -10.42
N TRP A 87 6.43 -3.57 -11.37
CA TRP A 87 7.03 -4.90 -11.42
C TRP A 87 8.10 -5.04 -10.35
N GLY A 88 8.94 -4.02 -10.18
CA GLY A 88 9.93 -3.97 -9.11
C GLY A 88 9.29 -3.97 -7.72
N VAL A 89 8.20 -3.21 -7.55
CA VAL A 89 7.45 -3.16 -6.29
C VAL A 89 6.77 -4.49 -5.98
N ALA A 90 6.10 -5.10 -6.96
CA ALA A 90 5.43 -6.38 -6.77
C ALA A 90 6.43 -7.52 -6.43
N LEU A 91 7.59 -7.53 -7.09
CA LEU A 91 8.65 -8.48 -6.80
C LEU A 91 9.24 -8.25 -5.41
N GLY A 92 9.57 -6.99 -5.07
CA GLY A 92 10.10 -6.63 -3.76
C GLY A 92 9.16 -7.00 -2.63
N LEU A 93 7.85 -6.77 -2.80
CA LEU A 93 6.82 -7.15 -1.83
C LEU A 93 6.78 -8.65 -1.63
N SER A 94 6.76 -9.41 -2.74
CA SER A 94 6.73 -10.87 -2.68
C SER A 94 7.96 -11.46 -1.99
N LEU A 95 9.14 -10.88 -2.23
CA LEU A 95 10.39 -11.26 -1.55
C LEU A 95 10.39 -10.89 -0.06
N LEU A 96 9.90 -9.71 0.31
CA LEU A 96 9.79 -9.27 1.72
C LEU A 96 8.82 -10.13 2.52
N LEU A 97 7.75 -10.61 1.88
CA LEU A 97 6.80 -11.56 2.46
C LEU A 97 7.39 -12.97 2.60
N GLY A 98 8.56 -13.23 2.00
CA GLY A 98 9.28 -14.49 2.12
C GLY A 98 8.82 -15.57 1.13
N GLU A 99 8.11 -15.21 0.07
CA GLU A 99 7.76 -16.15 -1.00
C GLU A 99 9.04 -16.57 -1.74
N ARG A 100 9.27 -17.88 -1.87
CA ARG A 100 10.47 -18.43 -2.55
C ARG A 100 10.16 -19.22 -3.82
N ARG A 101 8.88 -19.38 -4.13
CA ARG A 101 8.42 -20.13 -5.32
C ARG A 101 8.61 -19.25 -6.54
N TRP A 102 9.66 -19.49 -7.33
CA TRP A 102 10.00 -18.68 -8.50
C TRP A 102 8.83 -18.49 -9.48
N ALA A 103 8.07 -19.55 -9.76
CA ALA A 103 6.89 -19.46 -10.62
C ALA A 103 5.84 -18.49 -10.06
N TRP A 104 5.65 -18.46 -8.74
CA TRP A 104 4.74 -17.53 -8.07
C TRP A 104 5.29 -16.10 -8.04
N LEU A 105 6.58 -15.94 -7.76
CA LEU A 105 7.25 -14.63 -7.75
C LEU A 105 7.12 -13.94 -9.10
N VAL A 106 7.46 -14.65 -10.18
CA VAL A 106 7.32 -14.14 -11.55
C VAL A 106 5.84 -13.94 -11.86
N GLY A 107 4.99 -14.93 -11.57
CA GLY A 107 3.55 -14.86 -11.83
C GLY A 107 2.89 -13.63 -11.23
N VAL A 108 3.08 -13.37 -9.93
CA VAL A 108 2.49 -12.20 -9.25
C VAL A 108 3.11 -10.89 -9.74
N SER A 109 4.44 -10.86 -9.92
CA SER A 109 5.15 -9.64 -10.34
C SER A 109 4.78 -9.20 -11.75
N VAL A 110 4.32 -10.12 -12.60
CA VAL A 110 3.86 -9.85 -13.96
C VAL A 110 2.34 -9.64 -13.99
N ALA A 111 1.59 -10.61 -13.47
CA ALA A 111 0.15 -10.69 -13.65
C ALA A 111 -0.57 -9.55 -12.94
N VAL A 112 -0.13 -9.16 -11.74
CA VAL A 112 -0.81 -8.09 -10.98
C VAL A 112 -0.60 -6.73 -11.65
N PRO A 113 0.64 -6.29 -11.98
CA PRO A 113 0.82 -5.05 -12.74
C PRO A 113 0.13 -5.06 -14.10
N ALA A 114 0.17 -6.18 -14.83
CA ALA A 114 -0.50 -6.30 -16.13
C ALA A 114 -2.02 -6.18 -16.00
N ALA A 115 -2.62 -6.83 -15.00
CA ALA A 115 -4.06 -6.74 -14.75
C ALA A 115 -4.49 -5.32 -14.37
N ILE A 116 -3.70 -4.62 -13.55
CA ILE A 116 -3.97 -3.21 -13.20
C ILE A 116 -3.85 -2.34 -14.44
N TRP A 117 -2.78 -2.49 -15.22
CA TRP A 117 -2.57 -1.71 -16.44
C TRP A 117 -3.70 -1.93 -17.46
N LEU A 118 -4.10 -3.18 -17.71
CA LEU A 118 -5.19 -3.51 -18.62
C LEU A 118 -6.52 -2.92 -18.12
N THR A 119 -6.79 -3.04 -16.83
CA THR A 119 -8.03 -2.52 -16.25
C THR A 119 -8.06 -0.99 -16.29
N VAL A 120 -7.01 -0.31 -15.84
CA VAL A 120 -7.04 1.15 -15.68
C VAL A 120 -6.78 1.88 -17.00
N SER A 121 -5.74 1.48 -17.73
CA SER A 121 -5.34 2.16 -18.97
C SER A 121 -6.22 1.78 -20.15
N VAL A 122 -6.52 0.48 -20.32
CA VAL A 122 -7.26 -0.01 -21.49
C VAL A 122 -8.77 0.05 -21.27
N LEU A 123 -9.26 -0.50 -20.16
CA LEU A 123 -10.71 -0.57 -19.92
C LEU A 123 -11.27 0.79 -19.45
N LEU A 124 -10.63 1.42 -18.47
CA LEU A 124 -11.07 2.71 -17.92
C LEU A 124 -10.55 3.94 -18.69
N HIS A 125 -9.70 3.75 -19.70
CA HIS A 125 -9.10 4.83 -20.51
C HIS A 125 -8.46 5.94 -19.65
N ARG A 126 -7.94 5.59 -18.47
CA ARG A 126 -7.23 6.54 -17.61
C ARG A 126 -5.72 6.39 -17.82
N PRO A 127 -5.00 7.47 -18.16
CA PRO A 127 -3.56 7.42 -18.23
C PRO A 127 -3.00 7.15 -16.83
N LEU A 128 -2.28 6.04 -16.70
CA LEU A 128 -1.36 5.84 -15.59
C LEU A 128 -0.05 6.57 -15.94
N PRO A 129 0.54 7.31 -14.99
CA PRO A 129 1.86 7.93 -15.18
C PRO A 129 2.92 6.89 -15.51
#